data_AF-A0A3Q2PFB3-F1
#
_entry.id   AF-A0A3Q2PFB3-F1
#
_cell.length_a   1.000
_cell.length_b   1.000
_cell.length_c   1.000
_cell.angle_alpha   90.00
_cell.angle_beta   90.00
_cell.angle_gamma   90.00
#
_symmetry.space_group_name_H-M   'P 1'
#
loop_
_entity.id
_entity.type
_entity.pdbx_description
1 polymer ?
#
loop_
_entity_poly.entity_id
_entity_poly.type
_entity_poly.pdbx_seq_one_letter_code
_entity_poly.pdbx_strand_id
1 'polypeptide(L)'
;MGSPLPSLAFLLLFASSVCGSNICTSRGVTTCRECLFVHPSCAWCSQEVFGMGRSSLSRCDFKENLIKEGCSEAAIEFPSSFLKITKNDPLSDKSSNPADVTQIRPQKLHMTLRLGTLVHKDNANDPHCTAFTFLCLCLNLKSFPPLFFSPQVTPNVSL
;
A
#
# COMPACT_ATOMS: atom_id res chain seq x y z
N MET A 1 40.71 53.79 -3.11
CA MET A 1 39.29 53.91 -2.74
C MET A 1 38.54 52.79 -3.44
N GLY A 2 38.48 51.64 -2.80
CA GLY A 2 37.85 50.44 -3.34
C GLY A 2 36.67 50.07 -2.45
N SER A 3 35.49 50.00 -3.05
CA SER A 3 34.34 49.30 -2.47
C SER A 3 33.40 48.93 -3.61
N PRO A 4 33.34 47.66 -4.04
CA PRO A 4 32.33 47.22 -4.99
C PRO A 4 31.03 46.85 -4.24
N LEU A 5 29.94 47.43 -4.72
CA LEU A 5 28.58 46.87 -4.84
C LEU A 5 27.96 46.19 -3.60
N PRO A 6 27.03 46.85 -2.88
CA PRO A 6 26.19 46.20 -1.88
C PRO A 6 24.96 45.49 -2.49
N SER A 7 24.84 45.40 -3.82
CA SER A 7 23.58 44.95 -4.48
C SER A 7 23.42 43.44 -4.69
N LEU A 8 24.38 42.59 -4.34
CA LEU A 8 24.27 41.14 -4.54
C LEU A 8 23.96 40.34 -3.27
N ALA A 9 24.00 40.97 -2.08
CA ALA A 9 23.72 40.28 -0.82
C ALA A 9 22.23 40.19 -0.47
N PHE A 10 21.36 40.98 -1.13
CA PHE A 10 19.93 41.02 -0.80
C PHE A 10 19.07 39.99 -1.57
N LEU A 11 19.65 39.30 -2.56
CA LEU A 11 18.96 38.30 -3.39
C LEU A 11 19.08 36.85 -2.89
N LEU A 12 19.53 36.63 -1.65
CA LEU A 12 19.74 35.29 -1.07
C LEU A 12 18.92 35.00 0.20
N LEU A 13 17.90 35.82 0.53
CA LEU A 13 17.09 35.63 1.75
C LEU A 13 15.69 35.02 1.53
N PHE A 14 15.36 34.56 0.32
CA PHE A 14 14.08 33.89 0.04
C PHE A 14 14.22 32.39 -0.21
N ALA A 15 15.18 31.73 0.43
CA ALA A 15 15.37 30.29 0.31
C ALA A 15 14.85 29.55 1.56
N SER A 16 13.85 28.69 1.33
CA SER A 16 13.42 27.55 2.16
C SER A 16 12.50 27.80 3.37
N SER A 17 11.24 28.17 3.12
CA SER A 17 10.13 27.52 3.85
C SER A 17 9.62 26.36 3.01
N VAL A 18 10.31 25.22 3.07
CA VAL A 18 9.73 23.95 2.63
C VAL A 18 8.74 23.57 3.72
N CYS A 19 7.52 24.11 3.64
CA CYS A 19 6.42 23.56 4.40
C CYS A 19 6.31 22.09 3.97
N GLY A 20 6.43 21.15 4.90
CA GLY A 20 6.50 19.70 4.66
C GLY A 20 5.20 19.13 4.09
N SER A 21 4.78 19.65 2.94
CA SER A 21 3.53 19.30 2.30
C SER A 21 3.69 17.99 1.54
N ASN A 22 2.76 17.09 1.76
CA ASN A 22 2.66 15.82 1.06
C ASN A 22 1.24 15.66 0.49
N ILE A 23 0.96 14.52 -0.14
CA ILE A 23 -0.33 14.25 -0.78
C ILE A 23 -1.51 14.37 0.19
N CYS A 24 -1.32 14.07 1.48
CA CYS A 24 -2.35 14.10 2.52
C CYS A 24 -2.64 15.52 3.02
N THR A 25 -1.60 16.36 3.15
CA THR A 25 -1.71 17.73 3.66
C THR A 25 -2.06 18.75 2.58
N SER A 26 -1.67 18.51 1.32
CA SER A 26 -1.83 19.48 0.21
C SER A 26 -3.27 19.65 -0.25
N ARG A 27 -4.20 18.78 0.18
CA ARG A 27 -5.60 18.76 -0.27
C ARG A 27 -6.54 19.59 0.58
N GLY A 28 -6.08 20.15 1.71
CA GLY A 28 -6.89 21.04 2.56
C GLY A 28 -8.16 20.39 3.11
N VAL A 29 -8.14 19.06 3.32
CA VAL A 29 -9.29 18.30 3.82
C VAL A 29 -9.59 18.66 5.27
N THR A 30 -10.88 18.78 5.59
CA THR A 30 -11.33 19.19 6.93
C THR A 30 -12.05 18.09 7.69
N THR A 31 -12.38 16.98 7.02
CA THR A 31 -13.06 15.83 7.62
C THR A 31 -12.22 14.55 7.53
N CYS A 32 -12.41 13.66 8.51
CA CYS A 32 -11.77 12.35 8.52
C CYS A 32 -12.07 11.55 7.25
N ARG A 33 -13.33 11.53 6.81
CA ARG A 33 -13.75 10.80 5.61
C ARG A 33 -13.03 11.29 4.35
N GLU A 34 -12.95 12.60 4.16
CA GLU A 34 -12.25 13.17 3.00
C GLU A 34 -10.77 12.84 3.03
N CYS A 35 -10.12 12.94 4.20
CA CYS A 35 -8.72 12.58 4.37
C CYS A 35 -8.43 11.13 3.95
N LEU A 36 -9.24 10.19 4.43
CA LEU A 36 -9.06 8.77 4.13
C LEU A 36 -9.33 8.44 2.64
N PHE A 37 -10.05 9.31 1.93
CA PHE A 37 -10.32 9.21 0.50
C PHE A 37 -9.22 9.80 -0.38
N VAL A 38 -8.36 10.69 0.16
CA VAL A 38 -7.26 11.32 -0.60
C VAL A 38 -6.29 10.28 -1.13
N HIS A 39 -5.78 9.43 -0.25
CA HIS A 39 -4.81 8.39 -0.59
C HIS A 39 -4.80 7.29 0.49
N PRO A 40 -4.53 6.02 0.14
CA PRO A 40 -4.45 4.92 1.10
C PRO A 40 -3.35 5.07 2.17
N SER A 41 -2.31 5.87 1.93
CA SER A 41 -1.26 6.11 2.93
C SER A 41 -1.57 7.23 3.93
N CYS A 42 -2.66 7.99 3.72
CA CYS A 42 -3.04 9.05 4.65
C CYS A 42 -3.66 8.48 5.93
N ALA A 43 -3.54 9.21 7.03
CA ALA A 43 -4.13 8.91 8.31
C ALA A 43 -4.77 10.18 8.85
N TRP A 44 -5.72 10.03 9.79
CA TRP A 44 -6.40 11.16 10.41
C TRP A 44 -6.26 11.14 11.92
N CYS A 45 -5.91 12.27 12.53
CA CYS A 45 -5.88 12.42 14.00
C CYS A 45 -7.22 12.96 14.53
N SER A 46 -7.95 12.15 15.30
CA SER A 46 -9.23 12.50 15.92
C SER A 46 -9.10 13.17 17.29
N GLN A 47 -7.88 13.29 17.84
CA GLN A 47 -7.63 13.91 19.14
C GLN A 47 -7.99 15.40 19.16
N GLU A 48 -8.85 15.83 20.09
CA GLU A 48 -9.42 17.18 20.10
C GLU A 48 -8.36 18.29 20.17
N VAL A 49 -7.38 18.16 21.08
CA VAL A 49 -6.33 19.17 21.30
C VAL A 49 -5.25 19.21 20.21
N PHE A 50 -5.28 18.29 19.25
CA PHE A 50 -4.29 18.24 18.17
C PHE A 50 -4.44 19.44 17.22
N GLY A 51 -3.35 20.17 16.98
CA GLY A 51 -3.35 21.36 16.12
C GLY A 51 -3.97 22.63 16.73
N MET A 52 -4.47 22.59 17.98
CA MET A 52 -4.90 23.80 18.68
C MET A 52 -3.73 24.78 18.83
N GLY A 53 -3.86 25.99 18.29
CA GLY A 53 -2.82 27.03 18.33
C GLY A 53 -1.69 26.86 17.30
N ARG A 54 -1.73 25.83 16.46
CA ARG A 54 -0.74 25.58 15.39
C ARG A 54 -1.44 25.46 14.04
N SER A 55 -1.65 26.59 13.37
CA SER A 55 -2.33 26.67 12.06
C SER A 55 -1.65 25.88 10.93
N SER A 56 -0.38 25.50 11.10
CA SER A 56 0.38 24.67 10.16
C SER A 56 0.20 23.17 10.35
N LEU A 57 -0.40 22.70 11.46
CA LEU A 57 -0.60 21.28 11.72
C LEU A 57 -1.91 20.77 11.11
N SER A 58 -1.78 19.92 10.10
CA SER A 58 -2.91 19.22 9.49
C SER A 58 -3.30 17.99 10.30
N ARG A 59 -4.61 17.77 10.50
CA ARG A 59 -5.14 16.51 11.04
C ARG A 59 -5.04 15.34 10.06
N CYS A 60 -4.87 15.63 8.78
CA CYS A 60 -4.65 14.65 7.72
C CYS A 60 -3.19 14.65 7.29
N ASP A 61 -2.46 13.57 7.57
CA ASP A 61 -1.05 13.40 7.20
C ASP A 61 -0.72 11.90 7.17
N PHE A 62 0.53 11.52 6.86
CA PHE A 62 1.00 10.16 7.10
C PHE A 62 0.97 9.81 8.59
N LYS A 63 0.72 8.54 8.89
CA LYS A 63 0.61 8.05 10.27
C LYS A 63 1.84 8.42 11.10
N GLU A 64 3.03 8.26 10.53
CA GLU A 64 4.30 8.53 11.19
C GLU A 64 4.47 10.02 11.53
N ASN A 65 4.01 10.90 10.65
CA ASN A 65 4.02 12.35 10.88
C ASN A 65 3.08 12.74 12.02
N LEU A 66 1.87 12.17 12.05
CA LEU A 66 0.91 12.43 13.13
C LEU A 66 1.43 12.00 14.50
N ILE A 67 2.09 10.83 14.57
CA ILE A 67 2.72 10.35 15.80
C ILE A 67 3.84 11.30 16.23
N LYS A 68 4.69 11.71 15.28
CA LYS A 68 5.81 12.63 15.53
C LYS A 68 5.34 13.99 16.05
N GLU A 69 4.21 14.48 15.56
CA GLU A 69 3.58 15.74 16.02
C GLU A 69 2.75 15.58 17.30
N GLY A 70 2.73 14.38 17.90
CA GLY A 70 2.16 14.13 19.22
C GLY A 70 0.71 13.65 19.23
N CYS A 71 0.16 13.20 18.09
CA CYS A 71 -1.12 12.50 18.10
C CYS A 71 -0.98 11.12 18.76
N SER A 72 -1.84 10.82 19.73
CA SER A 72 -1.90 9.50 20.34
C SER A 72 -2.25 8.44 19.30
N GLU A 73 -1.53 7.30 19.28
CA GLU A 73 -1.82 6.21 18.35
C GLU A 73 -3.28 5.71 18.44
N ALA A 74 -3.88 5.74 19.63
CA ALA A 74 -5.28 5.35 19.83
C ALA A 74 -6.29 6.33 19.20
N ALA A 75 -5.86 7.56 18.91
CA ALA A 75 -6.66 8.59 18.25
C ALA A 75 -6.32 8.72 16.75
N ILE A 76 -5.50 7.83 16.19
CA ILE A 76 -5.17 7.81 14.76
C ILE A 76 -6.11 6.86 14.02
N GLU A 77 -6.91 7.43 13.13
CA GLU A 77 -7.72 6.70 12.17
C GLU A 77 -6.85 6.33 10.95
N PHE A 78 -6.51 5.05 10.85
CA PHE A 78 -5.75 4.50 9.73
C PHE A 78 -6.28 3.11 9.33
N PRO A 79 -7.48 3.03 8.73
CA PRO A 79 -8.01 1.76 8.26
C PRO A 79 -7.08 1.17 7.19
N SER A 80 -6.76 -0.11 7.34
CA SER A 80 -5.92 -0.85 6.40
C SER A 80 -6.75 -1.91 5.68
N SER A 81 -6.41 -2.16 4.42
CA SER A 81 -7.05 -3.22 3.66
C SER A 81 -6.50 -4.57 4.05
N PHE A 82 -7.37 -5.57 4.12
CA PHE A 82 -6.95 -6.94 4.40
C PHE A 82 -7.81 -7.95 3.66
N LEU A 83 -7.21 -9.12 3.41
CA LEU A 83 -7.86 -10.27 2.80
C LEU A 83 -7.64 -11.49 3.69
N LYS A 84 -8.74 -12.16 4.02
CA LYS A 84 -8.78 -13.39 4.80
C LYS A 84 -9.45 -14.49 3.99
N ILE A 85 -8.76 -15.61 3.84
CA ILE A 85 -9.34 -16.81 3.26
C ILE A 85 -10.23 -17.47 4.33
N THR A 86 -11.47 -17.76 3.99
CA THR A 86 -12.45 -18.36 4.92
C THR A 86 -12.86 -19.78 4.51
N LYS A 87 -12.60 -20.17 3.26
CA LYS A 87 -12.71 -21.56 2.77
C LYS A 87 -11.66 -21.81 1.69
N ASN A 88 -10.87 -22.87 1.83
CA ASN A 88 -9.75 -23.22 0.95
C ASN A 88 -9.57 -24.74 0.79
N ASP A 89 -10.63 -25.41 0.39
CA ASP A 89 -10.59 -26.85 0.13
C ASP A 89 -9.63 -27.13 -1.05
N PRO A 90 -8.89 -28.25 -1.03
CA PRO A 90 -8.02 -28.63 -2.13
C PRO A 90 -8.79 -28.91 -3.42
N LEU A 91 -8.11 -28.82 -4.56
CA LEU A 91 -8.70 -29.25 -5.84
C LEU A 91 -8.88 -30.78 -5.82
N SER A 92 -9.96 -31.26 -6.44
CA SER A 92 -10.22 -32.69 -6.56
C SER A 92 -9.46 -33.27 -7.77
N ASP A 93 -8.79 -34.41 -7.59
CA ASP A 93 -8.06 -35.08 -8.68
C ASP A 93 -9.02 -35.75 -9.69
N LYS A 94 -9.87 -36.67 -9.19
CA LYS A 94 -10.93 -37.35 -9.94
C LYS A 94 -12.05 -37.73 -8.97
N SER A 95 -13.31 -37.44 -9.32
CA SER A 95 -14.48 -37.90 -8.56
C SER A 95 -15.51 -38.47 -9.53
N SER A 96 -16.14 -39.59 -9.13
CA SER A 96 -17.31 -40.13 -9.81
C SER A 96 -18.59 -39.36 -9.45
N ASN A 97 -18.57 -38.62 -8.35
CA ASN A 97 -19.68 -37.78 -7.90
C ASN A 97 -19.39 -36.30 -8.20
N PRO A 98 -20.15 -35.66 -9.10
CA PRO A 98 -19.93 -34.25 -9.47
C PRO A 98 -20.14 -33.28 -8.30
N ALA A 99 -20.88 -33.66 -7.26
CA ALA A 99 -21.09 -32.82 -6.07
C ALA A 99 -19.82 -32.65 -5.20
N ASP A 100 -18.86 -33.57 -5.31
CA ASP A 100 -17.63 -33.58 -4.50
C ASP A 100 -16.40 -33.05 -5.28
N VAL A 101 -16.62 -32.46 -6.46
CA VAL A 101 -15.56 -31.92 -7.30
C VAL A 101 -15.28 -30.46 -6.95
N THR A 102 -14.08 -30.17 -6.44
CA THR A 102 -13.58 -28.83 -6.21
C THR A 102 -12.63 -28.43 -7.34
N GLN A 103 -13.04 -27.47 -8.17
CA GLN A 103 -12.23 -27.01 -9.32
C GLN A 103 -11.55 -25.65 -9.08
N ILE A 104 -11.96 -24.92 -8.05
CA ILE A 104 -11.46 -23.58 -7.74
C ILE A 104 -11.10 -23.53 -6.26
N ARG A 105 -9.92 -22.97 -5.98
CA ARG A 105 -9.48 -22.62 -4.63
C ARG A 105 -8.84 -21.22 -4.65
N PRO A 106 -9.03 -20.40 -3.59
CA PRO A 106 -9.94 -20.62 -2.47
C PRO A 106 -11.41 -20.46 -2.88
N GLN A 107 -12.33 -21.10 -2.16
CA GLN A 107 -13.77 -21.03 -2.44
C GLN A 107 -14.43 -19.81 -1.79
N LYS A 108 -13.86 -19.31 -0.69
CA LYS A 108 -14.44 -18.16 0.02
C LYS A 108 -13.38 -17.23 0.60
N LEU A 109 -13.55 -15.95 0.31
CA LEU A 109 -12.72 -14.85 0.78
C LEU A 109 -13.57 -13.85 1.55
N HIS A 110 -12.99 -13.28 2.60
CA HIS A 110 -13.48 -12.08 3.26
C HIS A 110 -12.45 -10.98 3.06
N MET A 111 -12.86 -9.86 2.48
CA MET A 111 -11.98 -8.76 2.15
C MET A 111 -12.53 -7.46 2.68
N THR A 112 -11.65 -6.62 3.22
CA THR A 112 -11.96 -5.25 3.60
C THR A 112 -11.03 -4.35 2.83
N LEU A 113 -11.61 -3.39 2.11
CA LEU A 113 -10.90 -2.55 1.15
C LEU A 113 -11.00 -1.09 1.54
N ARG A 114 -9.83 -0.47 1.66
CA ARG A 114 -9.63 0.96 1.61
C ARG A 114 -9.43 1.40 0.17
N LEU A 115 -10.06 2.51 -0.21
CA LEU A 115 -9.97 3.03 -1.56
C LEU A 115 -8.51 3.31 -1.95
N GLY A 116 -8.15 2.92 -3.18
CA GLY A 116 -6.81 3.12 -3.74
C GLY A 116 -5.77 2.08 -3.29
N THR A 117 -6.14 1.11 -2.45
CA THR A 117 -5.25 -0.02 -2.11
C THR A 117 -5.47 -1.22 -3.02
N LEU A 118 -4.39 -1.93 -3.32
CA LEU A 118 -4.43 -3.28 -3.86
C LEU A 118 -4.05 -4.24 -2.73
N VAL A 119 -4.79 -5.35 -2.60
CA VAL A 119 -4.44 -6.42 -1.66
C VAL A 119 -4.12 -7.67 -2.47
N HIS A 120 -2.93 -8.20 -2.25
CA HIS A 120 -2.52 -9.49 -2.78
C HIS A 120 -2.22 -10.43 -1.61
N LYS A 121 -2.72 -11.66 -1.70
CA LYS A 121 -2.50 -12.70 -0.70
C LYS A 121 -1.69 -13.79 -1.35
N ASP A 122 -0.37 -13.62 -1.37
CA ASP A 122 0.54 -14.69 -1.72
C ASP A 122 0.43 -15.79 -0.66
N ASN A 123 0.13 -17.01 -1.10
CA ASN A 123 0.29 -18.16 -0.23
C ASN A 123 1.78 -18.51 -0.19
N ALA A 124 2.48 -18.01 0.83
CA ALA A 124 3.92 -18.28 1.03
C ALA A 124 4.25 -19.77 1.17
N ASN A 125 3.24 -20.63 1.39
CA ASN A 125 3.37 -22.08 1.49
C ASN A 125 2.78 -22.82 0.27
N ASP A 126 2.64 -22.17 -0.90
CA ASP A 126 2.28 -22.88 -2.13
C ASP A 126 3.50 -23.67 -2.66
N PRO A 127 3.47 -25.02 -2.66
CA PRO A 127 4.58 -25.84 -3.14
C PRO A 127 4.94 -25.57 -4.61
N HIS A 128 4.01 -25.05 -5.41
CA HIS A 128 4.26 -24.69 -6.81
C HIS A 128 5.14 -23.44 -6.96
N CYS A 129 5.05 -22.48 -6.02
CA CYS A 129 5.90 -21.29 -6.03
C CYS A 129 7.34 -21.62 -5.58
N THR A 130 7.50 -22.51 -4.59
CA THR A 130 8.82 -22.91 -4.09
C THR A 130 9.63 -23.73 -5.09
N ALA A 131 8.97 -24.59 -5.89
CA ALA A 131 9.64 -25.42 -6.90
C ALA A 131 10.35 -24.58 -7.98
N PHE A 132 9.76 -23.45 -8.37
CA PHE A 132 10.34 -22.53 -9.35
C PHE A 132 11.60 -21.81 -8.80
N THR A 133 11.59 -21.47 -7.51
CA THR A 133 12.77 -20.88 -6.83
C THR A 133 13.92 -21.88 -6.72
N PHE A 134 13.62 -23.15 -6.40
CA PHE A 134 14.64 -24.21 -6.32
C PHE A 134 15.30 -24.50 -7.67
N LEU A 135 14.53 -24.50 -8.77
CA LEU A 135 15.09 -24.71 -10.12
C LEU A 135 16.05 -23.58 -10.53
N CYS A 136 15.74 -22.32 -10.18
CA CYS A 136 16.62 -21.17 -10.42
C CYS A 136 17.94 -21.26 -9.64
N LEU A 137 17.89 -21.70 -8.37
CA LEU A 137 19.09 -21.91 -7.54
C LEU A 137 19.98 -23.03 -8.09
N CYS A 138 19.38 -24.13 -8.57
CA CYS A 138 20.12 -25.25 -9.17
C CYS A 138 20.79 -24.89 -10.51
N LEU A 139 20.21 -23.99 -11.30
CA LEU A 139 20.75 -23.64 -12.62
C LEU A 139 21.69 -22.41 -12.61
N ASN A 140 21.89 -21.74 -11.47
CA ASN A 140 22.77 -20.56 -11.31
C ASN A 140 22.51 -19.40 -12.30
N LEU A 141 21.27 -19.26 -12.81
CA LEU A 141 20.93 -18.13 -13.67
C LEU A 141 20.73 -16.87 -12.81
N LYS A 142 21.72 -15.98 -12.83
CA LYS A 142 21.57 -14.62 -12.29
C LYS A 142 20.64 -13.82 -13.20
N SER A 143 19.42 -13.63 -12.72
CA SER A 143 18.43 -12.65 -13.18
C SER A 143 17.70 -13.00 -14.49
N PHE A 144 16.40 -13.29 -14.38
CA PHE A 144 15.46 -13.08 -15.48
C PHE A 144 14.72 -11.75 -15.25
N PRO A 145 14.54 -10.90 -16.28
CA PRO A 145 13.75 -9.69 -16.17
C PRO A 145 12.26 -10.03 -15.96
N PRO A 146 11.45 -9.10 -15.42
CA PRO A 146 10.04 -9.35 -15.13
C PRO A 146 9.26 -9.29 -16.43
N LEU A 147 9.19 -10.42 -17.16
CA LEU A 147 8.25 -10.54 -18.26
C LEU A 147 7.01 -11.29 -17.75
N PHE A 148 5.96 -10.49 -17.56
CA PHE A 148 4.56 -10.83 -17.81
C PHE A 148 4.17 -12.28 -17.54
N PHE A 149 3.56 -12.53 -16.37
CA PHE A 149 2.60 -13.62 -16.23
C PHE A 149 1.39 -13.33 -17.13
N SER A 150 1.49 -13.73 -18.40
CA SER A 150 0.32 -13.97 -19.24
C SER A 150 -0.13 -15.40 -18.98
N PRO A 151 -1.39 -15.66 -18.58
CA PRO A 151 -1.86 -17.02 -18.43
C PRO A 151 -2.08 -17.59 -19.83
N GLN A 152 -1.08 -18.31 -20.35
CA GLN A 152 -1.32 -19.24 -21.46
C GLN A 152 -2.13 -20.40 -20.89
N VAL A 153 -3.45 -20.28 -21.00
CA VAL A 153 -4.37 -21.42 -21.02
C VAL A 153 -3.97 -22.25 -22.24
N THR A 154 -3.23 -23.34 -22.03
CA THR A 154 -3.06 -24.35 -23.07
C THR A 154 -4.34 -25.19 -23.12
N PRO A 155 -5.04 -25.27 -24.26
CA PRO A 155 -6.02 -26.32 -24.44
C PRO A 155 -5.23 -27.56 -24.87
N ASN A 156 -5.14 -28.57 -24.01
CA ASN A 156 -4.88 -29.92 -24.47
C ASN A 156 -6.09 -30.78 -24.13
N VAL A 157 -7.09 -30.71 -25.01
CA VAL A 157 -8.09 -31.75 -25.16
C VAL A 157 -7.54 -32.69 -26.22
N SER A 158 -6.98 -33.82 -25.80
CA SER A 158 -6.79 -34.95 -26.70
C SER A 158 -8.07 -35.79 -26.66
N LEU A 159 -8.71 -35.92 -27.82
CA LEU A 159 -9.71 -36.93 -28.15
C LEU A 159 -9.05 -38.31 -28.25
#